data_AF-W2IES0-F1
#
_entry.id   AF-W2IES0-F1
#
_cell.length_a   1.000
_cell.length_b   1.000
_cell.length_c   1.000
_cell.angle_alpha   90.00
_cell.angle_beta   90.00
_cell.angle_gamma   90.00
#
_symmetry.space_group_name_H-M   'P 1'
#
loop_
_entity.id
_entity.type
_entity.pdbx_description
1 polymer ?
#
loop_
_entity_poly.entity_id
_entity_poly.type
_entity_poly.pdbx_seq_one_letter_code
_entity_poly.pdbx_strand_id
1 'polypeptide(L)'
;MLFLTQPYRSISVPEVKQLKKFSKISLDAGASQTVTFELTAVDWSVYYPQIGQGLKLVAEDADYVVAIKPETDCDVYNETAAANPLCATFTLSTGEYPFGSLIAE
;
A
#
# COMPACT_ATOMS: atom_id res chain seq x y z
N MET A 1 -2.22 10.31 8.73
CA MET A 1 -1.32 9.87 7.63
C MET A 1 -1.68 8.45 7.29
N LEU A 2 -1.83 8.15 6.00
CA LEU A 2 -2.14 6.84 5.45
C LEU A 2 -0.91 6.30 4.74
N PHE A 3 -0.47 5.12 5.17
CA PHE A 3 0.63 4.39 4.57
C PHE A 3 0.12 3.16 3.85
N LEU A 4 0.84 2.74 2.81
CA LEU A 4 0.58 1.53 2.05
C LEU A 4 1.83 0.65 2.02
N THR A 5 1.63 -0.64 2.16
CA THR A 5 2.65 -1.68 2.08
C THR A 5 2.14 -2.80 1.17
N GLN A 6 2.97 -3.21 0.21
CA GLN A 6 2.79 -4.46 -0.53
C GLN A 6 3.80 -5.47 0.06
N PRO A 7 3.38 -6.53 0.79
CA PRO A 7 4.33 -7.40 1.48
C PRO A 7 5.31 -8.11 0.54
N TYR A 8 4.81 -8.52 -0.63
CA TYR A 8 5.57 -9.22 -1.67
C TYR A 8 5.26 -8.63 -3.04
N ARG A 9 6.30 -8.41 -3.85
CA ARG A 9 6.20 -7.89 -5.22
C ARG A 9 7.17 -8.63 -6.13
N SER A 10 6.71 -9.08 -7.28
CA SER A 10 7.52 -9.95 -8.17
C SER A 10 8.64 -9.20 -8.90
N ILE A 11 8.40 -7.93 -9.27
CA ILE A 11 9.37 -7.15 -10.06
C ILE A 11 10.61 -6.76 -9.25
N SER A 12 10.42 -6.45 -7.96
CA SER A 12 11.48 -5.91 -7.12
C SER A 12 11.06 -5.94 -5.66
N VAL A 13 12.04 -5.89 -4.76
CA VAL A 13 11.82 -5.79 -3.32
C VAL A 13 10.88 -4.61 -3.02
N PRO A 14 9.69 -4.85 -2.44
CA PRO A 14 8.75 -3.79 -2.16
C PRO A 14 9.23 -2.90 -1.02
N GLU A 15 8.82 -1.64 -1.08
CA GLU A 15 9.02 -0.70 0.02
C GLU A 15 8.14 -1.09 1.20
N VAL A 16 8.77 -1.26 2.36
CA VAL A 16 8.13 -1.81 3.56
C VAL A 16 6.97 -0.93 4.07
N LYS A 17 7.02 0.39 3.84
CA LYS A 17 5.96 1.33 4.27
C LYS A 17 6.07 2.67 3.52
N GLN A 18 5.09 2.99 2.67
CA GLN A 18 5.09 4.24 1.89
C GLN A 18 3.96 5.18 2.32
N LEU A 19 4.28 6.45 2.60
CA LEU A 19 3.27 7.48 2.82
C LEU A 19 2.54 7.79 1.51
N LYS A 20 1.23 7.55 1.45
CA LYS A 20 0.41 7.83 0.26
C LYS A 20 -0.42 9.09 0.38
N LYS A 21 -1.12 9.25 1.51
CA LYS A 21 -1.98 10.42 1.77
C LYS A 21 -1.76 10.94 3.19
N PHE A 22 -1.95 12.24 3.38
CA PHE A 22 -2.04 12.80 4.72
C PHE A 22 -3.03 13.97 4.75
N SER A 23 -3.59 14.20 5.93
CA SER A 23 -4.41 15.36 6.21
C SER A 23 -3.94 15.95 7.52
N LYS A 24 -3.73 17.28 7.55
CA LYS A 24 -3.46 18.02 8.77
C LYS A 24 -4.80 18.51 9.31
N ILE A 25 -5.14 18.08 10.51
CA ILE A 25 -6.38 18.49 11.19
C ILE A 25 -6.03 19.36 12.39
N SER A 26 -6.95 20.25 12.76
CA SER A 26 -6.91 21.05 13.98
C SER A 26 -8.19 20.77 14.74
N LEU A 27 -8.09 20.38 16.01
CA LEU A 27 -9.23 20.03 16.84
C LEU A 27 -9.18 20.83 18.14
N ASP A 28 -10.32 21.39 18.52
CA ASP A 28 -10.50 21.98 19.84
C ASP A 28 -10.58 20.88 20.91
N ALA A 29 -10.45 21.27 22.19
CA ALA A 29 -10.54 20.34 23.31
C ALA A 29 -11.90 19.62 23.32
N GLY A 30 -11.87 18.29 23.27
CA GLY A 30 -13.07 17.45 23.25
C GLY A 30 -13.73 17.27 21.88
N ALA A 31 -13.24 17.93 20.83
CA ALA A 31 -13.75 17.74 19.48
C ALA A 31 -13.27 16.41 18.87
N SER A 32 -14.08 15.85 17.99
CA SER A 32 -13.72 14.69 17.15
C SER A 32 -14.05 14.97 15.69
N GLN A 33 -13.29 14.37 14.79
CA GLN A 33 -13.49 14.49 13.35
C GLN A 33 -13.20 13.17 12.67
N THR A 34 -14.05 12.80 11.71
CA THR A 34 -13.78 11.68 10.80
C THR A 34 -12.89 12.18 9.65
N VAL A 35 -11.78 11.48 9.41
CA VAL A 35 -10.88 11.74 8.27
C VAL A 35 -10.99 10.56 7.30
N THR A 36 -11.36 10.85 6.06
CA THR A 36 -11.48 9.85 4.99
C THR A 36 -10.31 10.03 4.02
N PHE A 37 -9.70 8.90 3.62
CA PHE A 37 -8.72 8.86 2.55
C PHE A 37 -9.24 7.97 1.44
N GLU A 38 -9.02 8.39 0.20
CA GLU A 38 -9.31 7.61 -0.99
C GLU A 38 -7.99 7.19 -1.65
N LEU A 39 -7.86 5.90 -1.92
CA LEU A 39 -6.75 5.35 -2.69
C LEU A 39 -7.23 5.05 -4.11
N THR A 40 -6.33 5.28 -5.05
CA THR A 40 -6.57 5.08 -6.49
C THR A 40 -5.46 4.23 -7.09
N ALA A 41 -5.60 3.83 -8.35
CA ALA A 41 -4.58 3.04 -9.06
C ALA A 41 -3.17 3.60 -8.91
N VAL A 42 -3.02 4.92 -9.01
CA VAL A 42 -1.69 5.57 -8.89
C VAL A 42 -1.05 5.42 -7.51
N ASP A 43 -1.83 5.13 -6.46
CA ASP A 43 -1.33 5.00 -5.10
C ASP A 43 -0.69 3.63 -4.86
N TRP A 44 -1.19 2.54 -5.47
CA TRP A 44 -0.65 1.19 -5.31
C TRP A 44 0.20 0.71 -6.50
N SER A 45 0.13 1.39 -7.64
CA SER A 45 0.94 1.03 -8.80
C SER A 45 2.42 1.39 -8.65
N VAL A 46 3.24 0.66 -9.42
CA VAL A 46 4.69 0.79 -9.51
C VAL A 46 5.11 0.92 -10.98
N TYR A 47 6.28 1.49 -11.24
CA TYR A 47 6.81 1.54 -12.60
C TYR A 47 7.46 0.20 -12.96
N TYR A 48 6.95 -0.42 -14.04
CA TYR A 48 7.53 -1.63 -14.62
C TYR A 48 8.70 -1.24 -15.55
N PRO A 49 9.94 -1.71 -15.26
CA PRO A 49 11.10 -1.36 -16.06
C PRO A 49 11.17 -2.24 -17.32
N GLN A 50 10.72 -1.71 -18.45
CA GLN A 50 10.85 -2.37 -19.76
C GLN A 50 11.86 -1.60 -20.61
N ILE A 51 13.04 -2.20 -20.85
CA ILE A 51 14.11 -1.56 -21.64
C ILE A 51 13.56 -1.24 -23.04
N GLY A 52 13.64 0.04 -23.42
CA GLY A 52 13.22 0.49 -24.75
C GLY A 52 11.71 0.63 -24.99
N GLN A 53 10.85 0.30 -24.01
CA GLN A 53 9.38 0.42 -24.15
C GLN A 53 8.76 1.52 -23.27
N GLY A 54 9.60 2.28 -22.57
CA GLY A 54 9.17 3.28 -21.59
C GLY A 54 8.74 2.67 -20.26
N LEU A 55 8.52 3.54 -19.27
CA LEU A 55 8.02 3.12 -17.96
C LEU A 55 6.49 3.09 -18.00
N LYS A 56 5.91 1.93 -17.68
CA LYS A 56 4.46 1.76 -17.52
C LYS A 56 4.13 1.64 -16.05
N LEU A 57 3.07 2.32 -15.62
CA LEU A 57 2.56 2.22 -14.28
C LEU A 57 1.65 0.99 -14.22
N VAL A 58 2.00 0.00 -13.40
CA VAL A 58 1.28 -1.29 -13.28
C VAL A 58 0.98 -1.60 -11.82
N ALA A 59 -0.07 -2.38 -11.57
CA ALA A 59 -0.39 -2.87 -10.24
C ALA A 59 -0.50 -4.40 -10.29
N GLU A 60 0.30 -5.07 -9.47
CA GLU A 60 0.21 -6.52 -9.32
C GLU A 60 -0.99 -6.87 -8.45
N ASP A 61 -1.78 -7.85 -8.89
CA ASP A 61 -2.84 -8.44 -8.10
C ASP A 61 -2.23 -9.16 -6.90
N ALA A 62 -2.47 -8.63 -5.71
CA ALA A 62 -1.86 -9.07 -4.46
C ALA A 62 -2.64 -8.51 -3.26
N ASP A 63 -2.25 -8.96 -2.07
CA ASP A 63 -2.67 -8.34 -0.82
C ASP A 63 -1.83 -7.10 -0.52
N TYR A 64 -2.51 -6.04 -0.12
CA TYR A 64 -1.92 -4.77 0.30
C TYR A 64 -2.39 -4.46 1.72
N VAL A 65 -1.51 -3.80 2.48
CA VAL A 65 -1.79 -3.39 3.85
C VAL A 65 -1.75 -1.87 3.94
N VAL A 66 -2.82 -1.30 4.50
CA VAL A 66 -2.86 0.11 4.87
C VAL A 66 -2.59 0.29 6.36
N ALA A 67 -1.89 1.36 6.71
CA ALA A 67 -1.60 1.71 8.10
C ALA A 67 -1.90 3.19 8.37
N ILE A 68 -2.52 3.49 9.52
CA ILE A 68 -2.76 4.86 9.97
C ILE A 68 -1.71 5.26 11.00
N LYS A 69 -1.10 6.44 10.83
CA LYS A 69 0.01 7.03 11.63
C LYS A 69 1.42 6.49 11.31
N PRO A 70 2.46 7.35 11.41
CA PRO A 70 3.83 6.95 11.08
C PRO A 70 4.41 5.88 12.01
N GLU A 71 4.03 5.87 13.27
CA GLU A 71 4.50 4.94 14.30
C GLU A 71 3.80 3.57 14.28
N THR A 72 2.74 3.40 13.50
CA THR A 72 1.99 2.14 13.41
C THR A 72 2.81 1.09 12.69
N ASP A 73 3.11 0.00 13.38
CA ASP A 73 3.75 -1.17 12.79
C ASP A 73 2.70 -2.23 12.45
N CYS A 74 2.73 -2.70 11.20
CA CYS A 74 1.91 -3.81 10.72
C CYS A 74 2.87 -4.95 10.42
N ASP A 75 2.86 -6.00 11.24
CA ASP A 75 3.70 -7.17 11.00
C ASP A 75 3.12 -7.98 9.84
N VAL A 76 3.57 -7.64 8.63
CA VAL A 76 3.10 -8.25 7.37
C VAL A 76 3.78 -9.59 7.06
N TYR A 77 4.69 -10.05 7.91
CA TYR A 77 5.47 -11.27 7.71
C TYR A 77 5.21 -12.34 8.78
N ASN A 78 4.49 -12.00 9.85
CA ASN A 78 4.10 -12.92 10.90
C ASN A 78 2.57 -13.05 10.99
N GLU A 79 2.05 -14.13 10.39
CA GLU A 79 0.61 -14.43 10.39
C GLU A 79 0.02 -14.65 11.80
N THR A 80 0.87 -14.90 12.80
CA THR A 80 0.44 -15.12 14.20
C THR A 80 0.53 -13.88 15.08
N ALA A 81 1.04 -12.76 14.53
CA ALA A 81 1.14 -11.52 15.27
C ALA A 81 -0.25 -10.98 15.65
N ALA A 82 -0.32 -10.31 16.81
CA ALA A 82 -1.54 -9.62 17.20
C ALA A 82 -1.85 -8.50 16.19
N ALA A 83 -3.05 -8.52 15.61
CA ALA A 83 -3.47 -7.51 14.65
C ALA A 83 -3.49 -6.11 15.29
N ASN A 84 -2.79 -5.17 14.68
CA ASN A 84 -2.83 -3.77 15.10
C ASN A 84 -4.13 -3.12 14.57
N PRO A 85 -4.95 -2.50 15.44
CA PRO A 85 -6.24 -1.92 15.04
C PRO A 85 -6.13 -0.76 14.04
N LEU A 86 -4.94 -0.22 13.83
CA LEU A 86 -4.66 0.83 12.84
C LEU A 86 -4.13 0.28 11.51
N CYS A 87 -4.11 -1.05 11.34
CA CYS A 87 -3.77 -1.74 10.11
C CYS A 87 -5.01 -2.40 9.50
N ALA A 88 -5.10 -2.43 8.18
CA ALA A 88 -6.11 -3.20 7.46
C ALA A 88 -5.55 -3.76 6.16
N THR A 89 -5.97 -4.96 5.80
CA THR A 89 -5.58 -5.63 4.54
C THR A 89 -6.71 -5.50 3.52
N PHE A 90 -6.35 -5.30 2.26
CA PHE A 90 -7.27 -5.41 1.13
C PHE A 90 -6.58 -6.15 -0.03
N THR A 91 -7.37 -6.87 -0.81
CA THR A 91 -6.88 -7.62 -1.97
C THR A 91 -7.18 -6.84 -3.24
N LEU A 92 -6.16 -6.65 -4.08
CA LEU A 92 -6.33 -6.18 -5.44
C LEU A 92 -6.45 -7.40 -6.37
N SER A 93 -7.55 -7.49 -7.12
CA SER A 93 -7.81 -8.60 -8.06
C SER A 93 -8.45 -8.05 -9.34
N THR A 94 -7.63 -7.38 -10.14
CA THR A 94 -8.03 -6.77 -11.42
C THR A 94 -8.04 -7.79 -12.57
N GLY A 95 -7.23 -8.84 -12.46
CA GLY A 95 -6.98 -9.84 -13.50
C GLY A 95 -5.97 -9.38 -14.56
N GLU A 96 -5.50 -8.13 -14.54
CA GLU A 96 -4.60 -7.58 -15.56
C GLU A 96 -3.15 -8.06 -15.36
N TYR A 97 -2.69 -8.07 -14.11
CA TYR A 97 -1.35 -8.53 -13.74
C TYR A 97 -1.42 -9.46 -12.53
N PRO A 98 -1.69 -10.77 -12.74
CA PRO A 98 -1.67 -11.75 -11.66
C PRO A 98 -0.35 -11.76 -10.89
N PHE A 99 -0.39 -12.09 -9.60
CA PHE A 99 0.83 -12.27 -8.81
C PHE A 99 1.84 -13.20 -9.51
N GLY A 100 3.09 -12.75 -9.63
CA GLY A 100 4.16 -13.50 -10.30
C GLY A 100 4.27 -13.26 -11.81
N SER A 101 3.32 -12.54 -12.43
CA SER A 101 3.33 -12.28 -13.88
C SER A 101 4.35 -11.21 -14.30
N LEU A 102 4.72 -10.32 -13.38
CA LEU A 102 5.63 -9.21 -13.63
C LEU A 102 7.03 -9.59 -13.15
N ILE A 103 7.79 -10.27 -14.01
CA ILE A 103 9.16 -10.73 -13.71
C ILE A 103 10.17 -9.69 -14.22
N ALA A 104 11.13 -9.31 -13.39
CA ALA A 104 12.27 -8.50 -13.83
C ALA A 104 13.22 -9.33 -14.70
N GLU A 105 13.61 -8.80 -15.86
CA GLU A 105 14.66 -9.37 -16.73
C GLU A 105 16.05 -9.33 -16.07
#